data_AF-X1UAI9-F1
#
_entry.id   AF-X1UAI9-F1
#
_cell.length_a   1.000
_cell.length_b   1.000
_cell.length_c   1.000
_cell.angle_alpha   90.00
_cell.angle_beta   90.00
_cell.angle_gamma   90.00
#
_symmetry.space_group_name_H-M   'P 1'
#
loop_
_entity.id
_entity.type
_entity.pdbx_description
1 polymer ?
#
loop_
_entity_poly.entity_id
_entity_poly.type
_entity_poly.pdbx_seq_one_letter_code
_entity_poly.pdbx_strand_id
1 'polypeptide(L)' 'WWFLLFVNLKSIKATDFADLLLKKYKIGVIPIEKPHEGINGFRIAYSSIDIRKIPEFVSRIKKAMGEYE' A
#
# COMPACT_ATOMS: atom_id res chain seq x y z
N TRP A 1 12.75 2.80 -16.05
CA TRP A 1 12.77 3.45 -14.73
C TRP A 1 11.52 3.03 -13.97
N TRP A 2 11.67 2.57 -12.73
CA TRP A 2 10.56 2.17 -11.89
C TRP A 2 10.00 3.42 -11.22
N PHE A 3 8.77 3.81 -11.53
CA PHE A 3 8.15 4.96 -10.88
C PHE A 3 7.34 4.48 -9.69
N LEU A 4 7.78 4.89 -8.49
CA LEU A 4 7.28 4.40 -7.22
C LEU A 4 6.66 5.55 -6.42
N LEU A 5 5.56 5.26 -5.73
CA LEU A 5 4.99 6.12 -4.68
C LEU A 5 5.22 5.44 -3.34
N PHE A 6 5.60 6.19 -2.31
CA PHE A 6 5.66 5.70 -0.93
C PHE A 6 4.50 6.25 -0.12
N VAL A 7 3.81 5.39 0.63
CA VAL A 7 2.71 5.74 1.53
C VAL A 7 3.08 5.34 2.95
N ASN A 8 3.12 6.31 3.86
CA ASN A 8 3.43 6.09 5.27
C ASN A 8 2.15 5.79 6.07
N LEU A 9 2.20 4.77 6.92
CA LEU A 9 1.14 4.29 7.81
C LEU A 9 1.49 4.67 9.25
N LYS A 10 0.50 5.13 10.01
CA LYS A 10 0.73 5.57 11.40
C LYS A 10 0.65 4.41 12.39
N SER A 11 -0.51 3.77 12.48
CA SER A 11 -0.83 2.82 13.57
C SER A 11 -0.92 1.37 13.10
N ILE A 12 -0.71 1.12 11.82
CA ILE A 12 -0.85 -0.21 11.21
C ILE A 12 0.53 -0.67 10.78
N LYS A 13 0.92 -1.88 11.18
CA LYS A 13 2.17 -2.50 10.72
C LYS A 13 2.13 -2.68 9.20
N ALA A 14 3.13 -2.19 8.50
CA ALA A 14 3.12 -2.17 7.04
C ALA A 14 3.10 -3.57 6.42
N THR A 15 3.78 -4.56 7.02
CA THR A 15 3.70 -5.95 6.57
C THR A 15 2.29 -6.50 6.64
N ASP A 16 1.57 -6.21 7.74
CA ASP A 16 0.24 -6.75 7.97
C ASP A 16 -0.77 -6.10 7.02
N PHE A 17 -0.62 -4.78 6.79
CA PHE A 17 -1.43 -4.08 5.81
C PHE A 17 -1.17 -4.56 4.37
N ALA A 18 0.10 -4.78 4.01
CA ALA A 18 0.47 -5.36 2.71
C ALA A 18 -0.11 -6.77 2.52
N ASP A 19 -0.11 -7.59 3.57
CA ASP A 19 -0.71 -8.92 3.58
C ASP A 19 -2.23 -8.87 3.37
N LEU A 20 -2.93 -7.96 4.04
CA LEU A 20 -4.37 -7.73 3.83
C LEU A 20 -4.66 -7.32 2.38
N LEU A 21 -3.91 -6.34 1.86
CA LEU A 21 -4.04 -5.85 0.50
C LEU A 21 -3.87 -6.99 -0.53
N LEU A 22 -2.88 -7.86 -0.32
CA LEU A 22 -2.62 -8.98 -1.21
C LEU A 22 -3.71 -10.04 -1.13
N LYS A 23 -4.04 -10.50 0.09
CA LYS A 23 -4.94 -11.64 0.32
C LYS A 23 -6.38 -11.30 -0.07
N LYS A 24 -6.90 -10.16 0.39
CA LYS A 24 -8.31 -9.76 0.25
C LYS A 24 -8.58 -8.87 -0.96
N TYR A 25 -7.70 -7.89 -1.22
CA TYR A 25 -7.92 -6.88 -2.25
C TYR A 25 -7.17 -7.14 -3.57
N LYS A 26 -6.35 -8.20 -3.63
CA LYS A 26 -5.52 -8.58 -4.78
C LYS A 26 -4.61 -7.43 -5.24
N ILE A 27 -4.04 -6.70 -4.28
CA ILE A 27 -3.11 -5.60 -4.49
C ILE A 27 -1.74 -6.01 -3.97
N GLY A 28 -0.74 -6.04 -4.86
CA GLY A 28 0.66 -6.22 -4.51
C GLY A 28 1.34 -4.89 -4.21
N VAL A 29 1.95 -4.77 -3.05
CA VAL A 29 2.78 -3.62 -2.62
C VAL A 29 4.05 -4.12 -1.95
N ILE A 30 5.06 -3.25 -1.83
CA ILE A 30 6.31 -3.60 -1.16
C ILE A 30 6.30 -2.93 0.22
N PRO A 31 6.08 -3.67 1.33
CA PRO A 31 6.15 -3.10 2.67
C PRO A 31 7.59 -2.68 3.01
N ILE A 32 7.72 -1.59 3.76
CA ILE A 32 8.98 -1.06 4.28
C ILE A 32 8.75 -0.64 5.72
N GLU A 33 9.45 -1.33 6.62
CA GLU A 33 9.48 -1.01 8.04
C GLU A 33 10.92 -0.73 8.43
N LYS A 34 11.17 0.49 8.90
CA LYS A 34 12.44 0.91 9.49
C LYS A 34 12.13 1.75 10.73
N PRO A 35 11.84 1.10 11.88
CA PRO A 35 11.43 1.80 13.09
C PRO A 35 12.47 2.81 13.58
N HIS A 36 13.77 2.52 13.41
CA HIS A 36 14.87 3.43 13.76
C HIS A 36 14.95 4.68 12.87
N GLU A 37 14.35 4.65 11.68
CA GLU A 37 14.28 5.78 10.74
C GLU A 37 12.89 6.45 10.75
N GLY A 38 11.97 6.01 11.62
CA GLY A 38 10.58 6.51 11.66
C GLY A 38 9.74 6.16 10.42
N ILE A 39 10.11 5.11 9.69
CA ILE A 39 9.44 4.68 8.45
C ILE A 39 8.59 3.44 8.74
N ASN A 40 7.30 3.52 8.45
CA ASN A 40 6.38 2.39 8.49
C ASN A 40 5.37 2.54 7.35
N GLY A 41 5.56 1.89 6.21
CA GLY A 41 4.69 2.10 5.06
C GLY A 41 4.95 1.15 3.91
N PHE A 42 4.47 1.47 2.73
CA PHE A 42 4.65 0.61 1.56
C PHE A 42 4.88 1.41 0.28
N ARG A 43 5.57 0.77 -0.69
CA ARG A 43 5.76 1.29 -2.05
C ARG A 43 4.74 0.71 -3.01
N ILE A 44 4.22 1.56 -3.88
CA ILE A 44 3.38 1.23 -5.02
C ILE A 44 4.18 1.50 -6.29
N ALA A 45 4.33 0.50 -7.16
CA ALA A 45 4.86 0.69 -8.51
C ALA A 45 3.75 1.20 -9.44
N TYR A 46 3.42 2.49 -9.37
CA TYR A 46 2.29 3.01 -10.14
C TYR A 46 2.52 2.96 -11.66
N SER A 47 3.79 2.90 -12.09
CA SER A 47 4.13 2.68 -13.51
C SER A 47 3.66 1.35 -14.09
N SER A 48 3.30 0.36 -13.27
CA SER A 48 2.75 -0.92 -13.73
C SER A 48 1.21 -0.97 -13.72
N ILE A 49 0.55 0.12 -13.36
CA ILE A 49 -0.90 0.20 -13.26
C ILE A 49 -1.45 0.96 -14.48
N ASP A 50 -2.41 0.37 -15.19
CA ASP A 50 -3.16 1.08 -16.24
C ASP A 50 -3.82 2.33 -15.62
N ILE A 51 -3.62 3.49 -16.23
CA ILE A 51 -4.12 4.78 -15.73
C ILE A 51 -5.63 4.77 -15.44
N ARG A 52 -6.41 4.02 -16.23
CA ARG A 52 -7.87 3.90 -16.07
C ARG A 52 -8.25 3.08 -14.83
N LYS A 53 -7.33 2.25 -14.33
CA LYS A 53 -7.51 1.41 -13.13
C LYS A 53 -7.01 2.07 -11.85
N ILE A 54 -6.28 3.18 -11.93
CA ILE A 54 -5.78 3.91 -10.75
C ILE A 54 -6.92 4.29 -9.78
N PRO A 55 -8.09 4.81 -10.23
CA PRO A 55 -9.18 5.14 -9.30
C PRO A 55 -9.70 3.92 -8.53
N GLU A 56 -9.84 2.78 -9.21
CA GLU A 56 -10.30 1.51 -8.61
C GLU A 56 -9.25 0.92 -7.66
N PHE A 57 -7.97 1.01 -8.02
CA PHE A 57 -6.85 0.67 -7.15
C PHE A 57 -6.84 1.49 -5.85
N VAL A 58 -6.97 2.82 -5.96
CA VAL A 58 -7.04 3.72 -4.79
C VAL A 58 -8.28 3.44 -3.95
N SER A 59 -9.43 3.17 -4.58
CA SER A 59 -10.67 2.80 -3.87
C SER A 59 -10.49 1.55 -3.03
N ARG A 60 -9.83 0.51 -3.57
CA ARG A 60 -9.51 -0.72 -2.83
C ARG A 60 -8.58 -0.46 -1.64
N ILE A 61 -7.56 0.38 -1.79
CA ILE A 61 -6.70 0.78 -0.66
C ILE A 61 -7.53 1.47 0.43
N LYS A 62 -8.40 2.42 0.05
CA LYS A 62 -9.27 3.12 1.02
C LYS A 62 -10.21 2.14 1.76
N LYS A 63 -10.78 1.16 1.06
CA LYS A 63 -11.59 0.11 1.69
C LYS A 63 -10.79 -0.72 2.69
N ALA A 64 -9.55 -1.08 2.34
CA ALA A 64 -8.67 -1.83 3.24
C ALA A 64 -8.29 -1.02 4.49
N MET A 65 -8.08 0.30 4.37
CA MET A 65 -7.83 1.17 5.51
C MET A 65 -9.00 1.21 6.49
N GLY A 66 -10.24 1.25 5.99
CA GLY A 66 -11.45 1.26 6.82
C GLY A 66 -11.71 -0.04 7.59
N GLU A 67 -10.89 -1.09 7.41
CA GLU A 67 -10.93 -2.29 8.28
C GLU A 67 -10.10 -2.14 9.56
N TYR A 68 -9.31 -1.07 9.67
CA TYR A 68 -8.49 -0.74 10.84
C TYR A 68 -9.01 0.50 11.61
N GLU A 69 -10.14 1.07 11.18
CA GLU A 69 -10.92 2.09 11.91
C GLU A 69 -11.98 1.43 12.79
#